data_AF-A0A7L0QSQ7-F1
#
_entry.id   AF-A0A7L0QSQ7-F1
#
_cell.length_a   1.000
_cell.length_b   1.000
_cell.length_c   1.000
_cell.angle_alpha   90.00
_cell.angle_beta   90.00
_cell.angle_gamma   90.00
#
_symmetry.space_group_name_H-M   'P 1'
#
loop_
_entity.id
_entity.type
_entity.pdbx_description
1 polymer ?
#
loop_
_entity_poly.entity_id
_entity_poly.type
_entity_poly.pdbx_seq_one_letter_code
_entity_poly.pdbx_strand_id
1 'polypeptide(L)'
;QPDMYPGNCWAFKGSQGYLVVRLSMKIYPTAFTLEHIPKTLSPTGNITSAPRNFAVYGLDDEYQEEGKLLGEYVYDQDGEPLQMFPVMV
;
A
#
# COMPACT_ATOMS: atom_id res chain seq x y z
N GLN A 1 14.24 -0.11 -1.91
CA GLN A 1 14.12 0.40 -3.29
C GLN A 1 13.32 1.69 -3.21
N PRO A 2 13.86 2.84 -3.66
CA PRO A 2 13.12 4.11 -3.68
C PRO A 2 12.56 4.49 -5.06
N ASP A 3 12.93 3.76 -6.13
CA ASP A 3 12.61 4.16 -7.50
C ASP A 3 11.15 3.88 -7.90
N MET A 4 10.48 4.88 -8.46
CA MET A 4 9.06 4.83 -8.85
C MET A 4 8.90 5.17 -10.35
N TYR A 5 9.59 4.44 -11.21
CA TYR A 5 9.42 4.55 -12.67
C TYR A 5 8.31 3.60 -13.15
N PRO A 6 7.55 3.94 -14.22
CA PRO A 6 6.57 3.04 -14.80
C PRO A 6 7.17 1.65 -15.08
N GLY A 7 6.53 0.60 -14.54
CA GLY A 7 6.99 -0.79 -14.64
C GLY A 7 7.83 -1.29 -13.46
N ASN A 8 8.36 -0.39 -12.61
CA ASN A 8 9.08 -0.76 -11.39
C ASN A 8 8.11 -0.95 -10.21
N CYS A 9 7.21 -1.94 -10.34
CA CYS A 9 6.23 -2.27 -9.32
C CYS A 9 6.13 -3.79 -9.13
N TRP A 10 5.65 -4.22 -7.97
CA TRP A 10 5.30 -5.62 -7.75
C TRP A 10 3.86 -5.88 -8.19
N ALA A 11 3.68 -6.77 -9.16
CA ALA A 11 2.37 -7.17 -9.67
C ALA A 11 1.98 -8.56 -9.14
N PHE A 12 0.71 -8.73 -8.80
CA PHE A 12 0.11 -10.01 -8.48
C PHE A 12 -1.13 -10.24 -9.35
N LYS A 13 -1.56 -11.51 -9.48
CA LYS A 13 -2.71 -11.89 -10.30
C LYS A 13 -4.03 -11.55 -9.60
N GLY A 14 -4.94 -10.91 -10.32
CA GLY A 14 -6.26 -10.55 -9.79
C GLY A 14 -6.24 -9.22 -9.04
N SER A 15 -7.20 -9.02 -8.13
CA SER A 15 -7.38 -7.76 -7.39
C SER A 15 -7.33 -7.93 -5.86
N GLN A 16 -6.93 -9.11 -5.40
CA GLN A 16 -6.81 -9.46 -3.98
C GLN A 16 -5.43 -10.08 -3.77
N GLY A 17 -4.68 -9.55 -2.82
CA GLY A 17 -3.33 -9.96 -2.51
C GLY A 17 -2.91 -9.40 -1.16
N TYR A 18 -1.78 -9.88 -0.66
CA TYR A 18 -1.21 -9.44 0.62
C TYR A 18 0.30 -9.35 0.53
N LEU A 19 0.90 -8.52 1.38
CA LEU A 19 2.33 -8.38 1.54
C LEU A 19 2.63 -8.28 3.05
N VAL A 20 3.55 -9.11 3.54
CA VAL A 20 4.03 -9.05 4.92
C VAL A 20 5.43 -8.45 4.92
N VAL A 21 5.64 -7.41 5.75
CA VAL A 21 6.91 -6.69 5.83
C VAL A 21 7.39 -6.68 7.28
N ARG A 22 8.57 -7.27 7.53
CA ARG A 22 9.25 -7.11 8.82
C ARG A 22 9.97 -5.76 8.86
N LEU A 23 9.54 -4.89 9.77
CA LEU A 23 10.16 -3.58 9.97
C LEU A 23 11.58 -3.72 10.55
N SER A 24 12.42 -2.69 10.33
CA SER A 24 13.78 -2.62 10.87
C SER A 24 13.80 -2.56 12.41
N MET A 25 12.74 -2.03 13.01
CA MET A 25 12.58 -1.85 14.44
C MET A 25 11.14 -2.08 14.88
N LYS A 26 10.95 -2.44 16.14
CA LYS A 26 9.65 -2.43 16.79
C LYS A 26 9.22 -0.98 17.03
N ILE A 27 8.02 -0.62 16.58
CA ILE A 27 7.47 0.74 16.66
C ILE A 27 5.99 0.70 17.04
N TYR A 28 5.44 1.88 17.35
CA TYR A 28 4.00 2.13 17.32
C TYR A 28 3.67 2.83 15.99
N PRO A 29 3.06 2.14 15.01
CA PRO A 29 2.74 2.77 13.72
C PRO A 29 1.76 3.93 13.89
N THR A 30 2.02 5.05 13.23
CA THR A 30 1.18 6.26 13.28
C THR A 30 0.57 6.62 11.94
N ALA A 31 1.23 6.28 10.84
CA ALA A 31 0.72 6.45 9.49
C ALA A 31 1.37 5.45 8.52
N PHE A 32 0.71 5.24 7.39
CA PHE A 32 1.21 4.49 6.24
C PHE A 32 1.26 5.39 5.01
N THR A 33 2.14 5.09 4.06
CA THR A 33 2.20 5.80 2.78
C THR A 33 2.09 4.78 1.65
N LEU A 34 1.25 5.07 0.67
CA LEU A 34 1.14 4.31 -0.56
C LEU A 34 1.38 5.25 -1.73
N GLU A 35 2.21 4.82 -2.67
CA GLU A 35 2.56 5.60 -3.85
C GLU A 35 2.27 4.79 -5.12
N HIS A 36 1.72 5.46 -6.13
CA HIS A 36 1.55 4.91 -7.47
C HIS A 36 1.93 5.96 -8.52
N ILE A 37 2.33 5.55 -9.71
CA ILE A 37 2.65 6.50 -10.80
C ILE A 37 1.45 7.43 -11.06
N PRO A 38 1.67 8.72 -11.37
CA PRO A 38 0.61 9.61 -11.84
C PRO A 38 0.08 9.16 -13.21
N LYS A 39 -1.20 9.46 -13.50
CA LYS A 39 -1.83 9.16 -14.80
C LYS A 39 -1.05 9.73 -15.99
N THR A 40 -0.38 10.87 -15.81
CA THR A 40 0.42 11.55 -16.84
C THR A 40 1.67 10.75 -17.26
N LEU A 41 2.15 9.83 -16.43
CA LEU A 41 3.27 8.93 -16.75
C LEU A 41 2.80 7.55 -17.23
N SER A 42 1.49 7.28 -17.21
CA SER A 42 0.93 6.02 -17.71
C SER A 42 0.83 6.04 -19.24
N PRO A 43 1.36 5.02 -19.96
CA PRO A 43 1.21 4.92 -21.41
C PRO A 43 -0.25 4.88 -21.89
N THR A 44 -1.17 4.43 -21.05
CA THR A 44 -2.61 4.34 -21.35
C THR A 44 -3.41 5.55 -20.86
N GLY A 45 -2.75 6.49 -20.16
CA GLY A 45 -3.41 7.63 -19.51
C GLY A 45 -4.30 7.26 -18.31
N ASN A 46 -4.28 6.01 -17.86
CA ASN A 46 -5.03 5.52 -16.71
C ASN A 46 -4.16 4.68 -15.78
N ILE A 47 -4.63 4.47 -14.55
CA ILE A 47 -3.94 3.68 -13.52
C ILE A 47 -4.88 2.64 -12.93
N THR A 48 -5.64 1.94 -13.78
CA THR A 48 -6.63 0.95 -13.33
C THR A 48 -6.03 -0.22 -12.56
N SER A 49 -4.70 -0.40 -12.60
CA SER A 49 -3.94 -1.36 -11.82
C SER A 49 -3.61 -0.88 -10.39
N ALA A 50 -3.83 0.40 -10.08
CA ALA A 50 -3.53 0.94 -8.77
C ALA A 50 -4.36 0.22 -7.70
N PRO A 51 -3.79 -0.03 -6.50
CA PRO A 51 -4.58 -0.47 -5.35
C PRO A 51 -5.73 0.51 -5.11
N ARG A 52 -6.87 -0.01 -4.65
CA ARG A 52 -8.02 0.82 -4.26
C ARG A 52 -8.27 0.67 -2.77
N ASN A 53 -9.01 -0.38 -2.38
CA ASN A 53 -9.26 -0.72 -0.99
C ASN A 53 -8.09 -1.53 -0.45
N PHE A 54 -7.56 -1.14 0.71
CA PHE A 54 -6.56 -1.91 1.41
C PHE A 54 -6.72 -1.75 2.92
N ALA A 55 -6.23 -2.73 3.66
CA ALA A 55 -6.19 -2.71 5.11
C ALA A 55 -4.77 -3.02 5.59
N VAL A 56 -4.39 -2.48 6.74
CA VAL A 56 -3.09 -2.74 7.35
C VAL A 56 -3.29 -3.40 8.71
N TYR A 57 -2.50 -4.43 8.97
CA TYR A 57 -2.55 -5.21 10.21
C TYR A 57 -1.17 -5.24 10.87
N GLY A 58 -1.15 -5.20 12.19
CA GLY A 58 0.04 -5.46 13.00
C GLY A 58 0.10 -6.92 13.42
N LEU A 59 1.27 -7.54 13.23
CA LEU A 59 1.57 -8.91 13.67
C LEU A 59 2.60 -8.87 14.81
N ASP A 60 2.40 -9.69 15.84
CA ASP A 60 3.34 -9.88 16.94
C ASP A 60 4.51 -10.79 16.52
N ASP A 61 4.27 -11.78 15.65
CA ASP A 61 5.27 -12.66 15.04
C ASP A 61 4.86 -13.14 13.62
N GLU A 62 5.75 -13.88 12.96
CA GLU A 62 5.59 -14.32 11.56
C GLU A 62 4.62 -15.49 11.36
N TYR A 63 4.21 -16.16 12.44
CA TYR A 63 3.30 -17.31 12.41
C TYR A 63 1.87 -16.92 12.77
N GLN A 64 1.64 -15.67 13.17
CA GLN A 64 0.31 -15.16 13.46
C GLN A 64 -0.54 -15.04 12.18
N GLU A 65 -1.60 -15.84 12.08
CA GLU A 65 -2.51 -15.83 10.92
C GLU A 65 -3.41 -14.58 10.90
N GLU A 66 -3.94 -14.17 12.05
CA GLU A 66 -4.83 -13.01 12.18
C GLU A 66 -4.18 -11.88 12.97
N GLY A 67 -3.86 -10.78 12.29
CA GLY A 67 -3.26 -9.59 12.89
C GLY A 67 -4.25 -8.61 13.51
N LYS A 68 -3.74 -7.67 14.31
CA LYS A 68 -4.52 -6.54 14.81
C LYS A 68 -4.75 -5.51 13.69
N LEU A 69 -6.00 -5.20 13.37
CA LEU A 69 -6.33 -4.15 12.40
C LEU A 69 -5.77 -2.80 12.87
N LEU A 70 -5.02 -2.12 12.01
CA LEU A 70 -4.48 -0.77 12.20
C LEU A 70 -5.23 0.29 11.38
N GLY A 71 -5.99 -0.15 10.37
CA GLY A 71 -6.91 0.71 9.62
C GLY A 71 -7.26 0.13 8.26
N GLU A 72 -8.35 0.66 7.69
CA GLU A 72 -8.84 0.38 6.35
C GLU A 72 -8.88 1.67 5.55
N TYR A 73 -8.39 1.64 4.32
CA TYR A 73 -8.14 2.84 3.54
C TYR A 73 -8.57 2.66 2.09
N VAL A 74 -8.71 3.79 1.41
CA VAL A 74 -8.94 3.85 -0.04
C VAL A 74 -7.87 4.74 -0.64
N TYR A 75 -7.04 4.18 -1.53
CA TYR A 75 -6.18 4.99 -2.38
C TYR A 75 -7.02 5.66 -3.46
N ASP A 76 -6.93 6.99 -3.55
CA ASP A 76 -7.68 7.79 -4.51
C ASP A 76 -6.89 7.93 -5.82
N GLN A 77 -7.35 7.29 -6.88
CA GLN A 77 -6.71 7.39 -8.20
C GLN A 77 -6.74 8.81 -8.80
N ASP A 78 -7.61 9.69 -8.28
CA ASP A 78 -7.75 11.08 -8.71
C ASP A 78 -7.02 12.06 -7.78
N GLY A 79 -6.44 11.55 -6.67
CA GLY A 79 -5.61 12.30 -5.73
C GLY A 79 -4.14 12.37 -6.14
N GLU A 80 -3.32 12.84 -5.19
CA GLU A 80 -1.85 12.89 -5.38
C GLU A 80 -1.25 11.48 -5.52
N PRO A 81 -0.16 11.31 -6.29
CA PRO A 81 0.51 10.02 -6.45
C PRO A 81 0.96 9.37 -5.15
N LEU A 82 1.41 10.19 -4.18
CA LEU A 82 1.85 9.75 -2.85
C LEU A 82 0.78 10.15 -1.83
N GLN A 83 0.18 9.16 -1.18
CA GLN A 83 -0.92 9.37 -0.23
C GLN A 83 -0.54 8.83 1.14
N MET A 84 -0.82 9.63 2.17
CA MET A 84 -0.55 9.29 3.56
C MET A 84 -1.85 8.98 4.30
N PHE A 85 -1.83 7.89 5.05
CA PHE A 85 -2.97 7.30 5.73
C PHE A 85 -2.69 7.18 7.23
N PRO A 86 -3.22 8.08 8.08
CA PRO A 86 -3.06 7.99 9.52
C PRO A 86 -3.73 6.75 10.11
N VAL A 87 -3.11 6.15 11.12
CA VAL A 87 -3.71 5.04 11.89
C VAL A 87 -5.01 5.52 12.57
N MET A 88 -6.06 4.71 12.48
CA MET A 88 -7.42 5.08 12.92
C MET A 88 -7.86 4.40 14.23
N VAL A 89 -6.94 3.75 14.96
CA VAL A 89 -7.21 2.93 16.15
C VAL A 89 -6.53 3.46 17.39
#